data_AF-A0A6A4NLR7-F1
#
_entry.id   AF-A0A6A4NLR7-F1
#
_cell.length_a   1.000
_cell.length_b   1.000
_cell.length_c   1.000
_cell.angle_alpha   90.00
_cell.angle_beta   90.00
_cell.angle_gamma   90.00
#
_symmetry.space_group_name_H-M   'P 1'
#
loop_
_entity.id
_entity.type
_entity.pdbx_description
1 polymer ?
#
loop_
_entity_poly.entity_id
_entity_poly.type
_entity_poly.pdbx_seq_one_letter_code
_entity_poly.pdbx_strand_id
1 'polypeptide(L)'
;MHCLQNMPRSSFLPFQTLTRHPNNTLFSSISLGIINRSHQNLTMSLKSTSGSIPSADTSSTDVEEEKSEIYSNNMTEAMGAVLTYRHELGMNYNFIRPDLIVGSCLQSPEDVDKLRKIGVKTIFCLQQDSDLEYFGVDINTIREYAKTFNDIQHLRAEIRDFDSFDLRMRLPAVLGELYKAVNSNGGVTYIHCTAGLGRAPAVALAYMFWVQGYKLNDALGLLLSKRSCFPKLDAIKSATADILTGQIKKPVTLSWGHSNCSTVEISGLDIGWGQRIPLNFDPKRGSWFLNRELPEGHYEYKYIVDGQWTCNNDELVTSPNKDGHVNNYIKVLDDPNSIRSSLWDRLTGDDPDLTKDERLRIREFLEACPNDSQQ
;
A
#
# COMPACT_ATOMS: atom_id res chain seq x y z
N MET A 1 28.14 -39.51 -26.70
CA MET A 1 27.35 -40.74 -26.45
C MET A 1 26.40 -40.41 -25.31
N HIS A 2 25.11 -40.15 -25.60
CA HIS A 2 23.98 -41.09 -25.46
C HIS A 2 23.73 -41.48 -23.98
N CYS A 3 22.54 -41.50 -23.37
CA CYS A 3 21.13 -41.30 -23.77
C CYS A 3 20.32 -41.31 -22.44
N LEU A 4 19.34 -40.43 -22.26
CA LEU A 4 17.88 -40.68 -22.21
C LEU A 4 17.26 -41.43 -20.99
N GLN A 5 16.28 -40.74 -20.40
CA GLN A 5 14.88 -41.15 -20.09
C GLN A 5 14.59 -42.17 -18.97
N ASN A 6 13.68 -41.77 -18.05
CA ASN A 6 12.34 -42.36 -17.95
C ASN A 6 11.43 -41.61 -16.95
N MET A 7 10.36 -41.02 -17.46
CA MET A 7 9.14 -40.64 -16.72
C MET A 7 7.95 -41.29 -17.46
N PRO A 8 7.00 -41.93 -16.77
CA PRO A 8 5.85 -42.54 -17.43
C PRO A 8 4.76 -41.50 -17.76
N ARG A 9 4.30 -41.54 -19.01
CA ARG A 9 3.04 -40.97 -19.49
C ARG A 9 1.88 -41.93 -19.16
N SER A 10 0.74 -41.40 -18.78
CA SER A 10 -0.56 -42.06 -18.96
C SER A 10 -1.53 -41.09 -19.62
N SER A 11 -2.35 -41.63 -20.51
CA SER A 11 -3.02 -40.91 -21.59
C SER A 11 -4.49 -41.32 -21.73
N PHE A 12 -5.36 -40.33 -22.01
CA PHE A 12 -6.72 -40.37 -22.59
C PHE A 12 -7.84 -41.00 -21.71
N LEU A 13 -9.12 -40.54 -21.71
CA LEU A 13 -10.01 -40.10 -22.79
C LEU A 13 -11.12 -39.13 -22.28
N PRO A 14 -11.89 -38.47 -23.18
CA PRO A 14 -12.83 -37.38 -22.89
C PRO A 14 -14.26 -37.88 -22.64
N PHE A 15 -15.07 -37.09 -21.92
CA PHE A 15 -16.52 -37.29 -21.88
C PHE A 15 -17.32 -36.06 -22.29
N GLN A 16 -18.38 -36.39 -23.01
CA GLN A 16 -19.19 -35.56 -23.88
C GLN A 16 -20.18 -34.65 -23.14
N THR A 17 -20.50 -33.58 -23.84
CA THR A 17 -21.63 -32.66 -23.69
C THR A 17 -22.98 -33.34 -23.44
N LEU A 18 -23.76 -32.78 -22.51
CA LEU A 18 -25.21 -32.92 -22.49
C LEU A 18 -25.85 -31.53 -22.33
N THR A 19 -26.45 -31.07 -23.43
CA THR A 19 -27.40 -29.97 -23.50
C THR A 19 -28.73 -30.37 -22.89
N ARG A 20 -29.31 -29.51 -22.03
CA ARG A 20 -30.76 -29.51 -21.76
C ARG A 20 -31.23 -28.13 -21.23
N HIS A 21 -31.87 -27.37 -22.12
CA HIS A 21 -32.97 -26.44 -21.79
C HIS A 21 -34.29 -27.19 -22.14
N PRO A 22 -35.52 -26.76 -21.73
CA PRO A 22 -35.93 -25.42 -21.28
C PRO A 22 -36.90 -25.39 -20.08
N ASN A 23 -37.19 -24.20 -19.52
CA ASN A 23 -38.54 -23.62 -19.53
C ASN A 23 -38.64 -22.28 -18.77
N ASN A 24 -39.29 -21.33 -19.44
CA ASN A 24 -39.77 -20.05 -18.96
C ASN A 24 -40.79 -20.20 -17.82
N THR A 25 -40.78 -19.25 -16.87
CA THR A 25 -41.99 -18.50 -16.48
C THR A 25 -41.63 -17.16 -15.84
N LEU A 26 -42.33 -16.14 -16.34
CA LEU A 26 -42.46 -14.74 -15.93
C LEU A 26 -42.75 -14.52 -14.42
N PHE A 27 -42.24 -13.44 -13.80
CA PHE A 27 -42.99 -12.18 -13.58
C PHE A 27 -42.30 -11.21 -12.59
N SER A 28 -42.57 -9.92 -12.86
CA SER A 28 -42.64 -8.75 -11.98
C SER A 28 -41.35 -8.02 -11.59
N SER A 29 -41.08 -6.99 -12.39
CA SER A 29 -40.41 -5.74 -12.04
C SER A 29 -41.12 -5.01 -10.89
N ILE A 30 -40.37 -4.68 -9.84
CA ILE A 30 -40.75 -3.66 -8.85
C ILE A 30 -39.65 -2.60 -8.83
N SER A 31 -39.97 -1.44 -9.40
CA SER A 31 -39.21 -0.21 -9.22
C SER A 31 -39.40 0.29 -7.79
N LEU A 32 -38.31 0.48 -7.04
CA LEU A 32 -38.34 1.23 -5.79
C LEU A 32 -37.67 2.60 -6.01
N GLY A 33 -38.48 3.65 -5.86
CA GLY A 33 -38.08 5.04 -6.02
C GLY A 33 -37.14 5.50 -4.90
N ILE A 34 -36.13 6.26 -5.31
CA ILE A 34 -35.22 6.99 -4.43
C ILE A 34 -35.95 8.25 -3.94
N ILE A 35 -36.27 8.29 -2.65
CA ILE A 35 -36.73 9.51 -1.97
C ILE A 35 -35.50 10.25 -1.47
N ASN A 36 -35.27 11.41 -2.07
CA ASN A 36 -34.23 12.36 -1.70
C ASN A 36 -34.69 13.15 -0.47
N ARG A 37 -34.04 12.98 0.69
CA ARG A 37 -34.24 13.84 1.87
C ARG A 37 -32.98 14.66 2.10
N SER A 38 -33.03 15.92 1.70
CA SER A 38 -32.09 16.97 2.05
C SER A 38 -32.24 17.34 3.53
N HIS A 39 -31.24 17.04 4.35
CA HIS A 39 -31.07 17.67 5.66
C HIS A 39 -30.01 18.77 5.54
N GLN A 40 -30.48 20.01 5.50
CA GLN A 40 -29.67 21.20 5.71
C GLN A 40 -29.31 21.27 7.21
N ASN A 41 -28.03 21.16 7.54
CA ASN A 41 -27.53 21.57 8.85
C ASN A 41 -26.75 22.88 8.66
N LEU A 42 -27.38 23.96 9.09
CA LEU A 42 -26.73 25.27 9.29
C LEU A 42 -25.62 25.12 10.33
N THR A 43 -24.38 25.44 9.97
CA THR A 43 -23.30 25.63 10.93
C THR A 43 -23.07 27.12 11.12
N MET A 44 -23.46 27.66 12.28
CA MET A 44 -23.16 29.03 12.68
C MET A 44 -21.68 29.15 13.04
N SER A 45 -20.98 30.05 12.37
CA SER A 45 -19.61 30.46 12.69
C SER A 45 -19.63 31.46 13.85
N LEU A 46 -19.19 31.03 15.04
CA LEU A 46 -18.90 31.92 16.17
C LEU A 46 -17.41 32.25 16.18
N LYS A 47 -17.07 33.47 15.74
CA LYS A 47 -15.77 34.09 16.03
C LYS A 47 -15.70 34.36 17.54
N SER A 48 -14.77 33.71 18.23
CA SER A 48 -14.35 34.16 19.56
C SER A 48 -12.95 34.75 19.45
N THR A 49 -12.85 36.04 19.77
CA THR A 49 -11.60 36.73 20.03
C THR A 49 -11.21 36.44 21.48
N SER A 50 -10.04 35.87 21.70
CA SER A 50 -9.39 35.89 23.01
C SER A 50 -7.90 36.07 22.82
N GLY A 51 -7.40 37.24 23.22
CA GLY A 51 -5.97 37.48 23.35
C GLY A 51 -5.43 36.75 24.56
N SER A 52 -4.23 36.17 24.44
CA SER A 52 -3.46 35.70 25.58
C SER A 52 -1.96 35.70 25.25
N ILE A 53 -1.21 35.99 26.31
CA ILE A 53 0.23 36.23 26.45
C ILE A 53 1.04 34.98 26.03
N PRO A 54 2.27 35.10 25.47
CA PRO A 54 3.02 33.93 25.03
C PRO A 54 3.55 33.14 26.23
N SER A 55 2.99 31.95 26.46
CA SER A 55 3.60 30.91 27.29
C SER A 55 4.57 30.09 26.44
N ALA A 56 5.70 29.70 27.03
CA ALA A 56 6.83 29.04 26.37
C ALA A 56 6.53 27.63 25.78
N ASP A 57 5.32 27.10 25.97
CA ASP A 57 4.83 25.84 25.38
C ASP A 57 4.32 26.00 23.93
N THR A 58 4.24 27.23 23.43
CA THR A 58 3.81 27.50 22.04
C THR A 58 4.82 26.98 21.00
N SER A 59 6.11 26.87 21.35
CA SER A 59 7.14 26.55 20.34
C SER A 59 7.20 25.08 19.90
N SER A 60 6.84 24.10 20.74
CA SER A 60 6.93 22.68 20.36
C SER A 60 5.71 22.20 19.59
N THR A 61 4.51 22.60 20.04
CA THR A 61 3.25 22.22 19.39
C THR A 61 3.14 22.83 17.99
N ASP A 62 3.52 24.11 17.84
CA ASP A 62 3.50 24.78 16.53
C ASP A 62 4.43 24.07 15.52
N VAL A 63 5.58 23.55 15.98
CA VAL A 63 6.52 22.79 15.13
C VAL A 63 5.98 21.41 14.73
N GLU A 64 5.27 20.72 15.62
CA GLU A 64 4.62 19.44 15.30
C GLU A 64 3.45 19.60 14.33
N GLU A 65 2.66 20.68 14.48
CA GLU A 65 1.60 21.02 13.54
C GLU A 65 2.16 21.31 12.15
N GLU A 66 3.22 22.12 12.03
CA GLU A 66 3.88 22.41 10.76
C GLU A 66 4.42 21.12 10.09
N LYS A 67 5.10 20.27 10.87
CA LYS A 67 5.58 18.96 10.37
C LYS A 67 4.43 18.08 9.88
N SER A 68 3.30 18.10 10.58
CA SER A 68 2.09 17.34 10.24
C SER A 68 1.43 17.86 8.96
N GLU A 69 1.41 19.17 8.76
CA GLU A 69 0.92 19.80 7.51
C GLU A 69 1.81 19.43 6.33
N ILE A 70 3.13 19.59 6.46
CA ILE A 70 4.11 19.20 5.41
C ILE A 70 3.95 17.71 5.06
N TYR A 71 3.89 16.84 6.06
CA TYR A 71 3.69 15.42 5.85
C TYR A 71 2.35 15.11 5.17
N SER A 72 1.27 15.78 5.57
CA SER A 72 -0.06 15.59 4.97
C SER A 72 -0.14 16.06 3.52
N ASN A 73 0.55 17.14 3.18
CA ASN A 73 0.66 17.64 1.81
C ASN A 73 1.45 16.66 0.94
N ASN A 74 2.63 16.22 1.40
CA ASN A 74 3.44 15.21 0.71
C ASN A 74 2.66 13.90 0.51
N MET A 75 1.90 13.49 1.53
CA MET A 75 1.02 12.33 1.44
C MET A 75 -0.06 12.54 0.38
N THR A 76 -0.71 13.70 0.32
CA THR A 76 -1.77 13.95 -0.66
C THR A 76 -1.23 13.86 -2.09
N GLU A 77 -0.05 14.42 -2.34
CA GLU A 77 0.65 14.37 -3.63
C GLU A 77 1.05 12.93 -4.00
N ALA A 78 1.71 12.21 -3.10
CA ALA A 78 2.19 10.85 -3.34
C ALA A 78 1.08 9.80 -3.35
N MET A 79 0.01 10.04 -2.58
CA MET A 79 -1.08 9.08 -2.41
C MET A 79 -2.18 9.27 -3.45
N GLY A 80 -2.32 10.46 -4.02
CA GLY A 80 -3.42 10.79 -4.92
C GLY A 80 -4.76 10.96 -4.20
N ALA A 81 -4.75 11.11 -2.88
CA ALA A 81 -5.95 11.17 -2.03
C ALA A 81 -5.76 12.18 -0.90
N VAL A 82 -6.75 13.06 -0.72
CA VAL A 82 -6.80 14.02 0.39
C VAL A 82 -6.98 13.27 1.69
N LEU A 83 -5.88 13.13 2.42
CA LEU A 83 -5.83 12.54 3.75
C LEU A 83 -4.99 13.45 4.64
N THR A 84 -5.29 13.48 5.93
CA THR A 84 -4.59 14.36 6.87
C THR A 84 -4.09 13.54 8.04
N TYR A 85 -2.84 13.77 8.41
CA TYR A 85 -2.23 13.28 9.63
C TYR A 85 -1.91 14.46 10.55
N ARG A 86 -2.19 14.30 11.83
CA ARG A 86 -2.03 15.31 12.88
C ARG A 86 -1.29 14.62 14.02
N HIS A 87 0.03 14.75 14.05
CA HIS A 87 0.89 14.02 14.99
C HIS A 87 0.64 14.48 16.42
N GLU A 88 0.48 15.78 16.63
CA GLU A 88 0.27 16.41 17.93
C GLU A 88 -1.06 16.00 18.61
N LEU A 89 -1.98 15.35 17.88
CA LEU A 89 -3.21 14.76 18.45
C LEU A 89 -3.01 13.36 19.04
N GLY A 90 -1.81 12.80 18.96
CA GLY A 90 -1.47 11.51 19.55
C GLY A 90 -1.76 10.30 18.67
N MET A 91 -1.40 9.12 19.20
CA MET A 91 -1.71 7.83 18.59
C MET A 91 -3.22 7.65 18.38
N ASN A 92 -3.64 7.42 17.13
CA ASN A 92 -5.03 7.12 16.76
C ASN A 92 -5.13 5.80 16.01
N TYR A 93 -6.29 5.13 16.11
CA TYR A 93 -6.48 3.83 15.49
C TYR A 93 -7.96 3.44 15.37
N ASN A 94 -8.24 2.43 14.54
CA ASN A 94 -9.56 1.83 14.41
C ASN A 94 -9.46 0.30 14.39
N PHE A 95 -10.38 -0.36 15.10
CA PHE A 95 -10.60 -1.79 14.92
C PHE A 95 -11.21 -2.03 13.54
N ILE A 96 -10.49 -2.77 12.71
CA ILE A 96 -10.99 -3.25 11.41
C ILE A 96 -11.79 -4.54 11.64
N ARG A 97 -11.28 -5.38 12.55
CA ARG A 97 -11.92 -6.58 13.09
C ARG A 97 -11.65 -6.66 14.59
N PRO A 98 -12.34 -7.53 15.36
CA PRO A 98 -12.06 -7.69 16.79
C PRO A 98 -10.61 -8.07 17.11
N ASP A 99 -9.91 -8.73 16.18
CA ASP A 99 -8.53 -9.20 16.29
C ASP A 99 -7.50 -8.31 15.55
N LEU A 100 -7.94 -7.26 14.86
CA LEU A 100 -7.08 -6.49 13.95
C LEU A 100 -7.35 -4.98 14.04
N ILE A 101 -6.33 -4.23 14.44
CA ILE A 101 -6.31 -2.77 14.50
C ILE A 101 -5.35 -2.22 13.46
N VAL A 102 -5.77 -1.13 12.80
CA VAL A 102 -4.89 -0.28 11.99
C VAL A 102 -4.80 1.10 12.64
N GLY A 103 -3.58 1.60 12.81
CA GLY A 103 -3.35 2.89 13.49
C GLY A 103 -2.12 3.65 13.03
N SER A 104 -1.96 4.85 13.60
CA SER A 104 -0.76 5.69 13.49
C SER A 104 0.36 5.18 14.41
N CYS A 105 1.52 5.81 14.35
CA CYS A 105 2.64 5.47 15.22
C CYS A 105 2.30 5.66 16.70
N LEU A 106 2.92 4.80 17.53
CA LEU A 106 3.14 5.08 18.94
C LEU A 106 4.10 6.26 19.03
N GLN A 107 3.94 7.11 20.03
CA GLN A 107 4.76 8.28 20.26
C GLN A 107 5.59 8.17 21.54
N SER A 108 5.09 7.41 22.52
CA SER A 108 5.77 7.22 23.80
C SER A 108 5.55 5.82 24.38
N PRO A 109 6.35 5.40 25.39
CA PRO A 109 6.16 4.14 26.11
C PRO A 109 4.73 3.93 26.64
N GLU A 110 4.06 4.99 27.09
CA GLU A 110 2.71 4.93 27.64
C GLU A 110 1.67 4.46 26.61
N ASP A 111 1.95 4.62 25.31
CA ASP A 111 1.09 4.08 24.26
C ASP A 111 1.10 2.54 24.24
N VAL A 112 2.19 1.89 24.66
CA VAL A 112 2.23 0.44 24.87
C VAL A 112 1.19 0.03 25.90
N ASP A 113 1.08 0.77 27.01
CA ASP A 113 0.08 0.48 28.05
C ASP A 113 -1.36 0.68 27.55
N LYS A 114 -1.59 1.70 26.71
CA LYS A 114 -2.90 1.92 26.07
C LYS A 114 -3.28 0.72 25.19
N LEU A 115 -2.34 0.19 24.41
CA LEU A 115 -2.56 -0.97 23.56
C LEU A 115 -2.74 -2.27 24.37
N ARG A 116 -1.95 -2.49 25.42
CA ARG A 116 -2.12 -3.65 26.32
C ARG A 116 -3.49 -3.66 26.98
N LYS A 117 -3.99 -2.51 27.44
CA LYS A 117 -5.33 -2.36 28.05
C LYS A 117 -6.48 -2.82 27.16
N ILE A 118 -6.31 -2.76 25.83
CA ILE A 118 -7.31 -3.21 24.85
C ILE A 118 -7.00 -4.60 24.28
N GLY A 119 -6.06 -5.34 24.90
CA GLY A 119 -5.76 -6.74 24.56
C GLY A 119 -4.83 -6.91 23.35
N VAL A 120 -4.09 -5.86 22.95
CA VAL A 120 -3.05 -5.99 21.93
C VAL A 120 -1.93 -6.86 22.46
N LYS A 121 -1.56 -7.87 21.67
CA LYS A 121 -0.44 -8.77 21.93
C LYS A 121 0.71 -8.61 20.92
N THR A 122 0.44 -8.02 19.77
CA THR A 122 1.45 -7.76 18.74
C THR A 122 1.33 -6.32 18.27
N ILE A 123 2.39 -5.53 18.49
CA ILE A 123 2.60 -4.22 17.86
C ILE A 123 3.49 -4.46 16.64
N PHE A 124 2.95 -4.21 15.45
CA PHE A 124 3.61 -4.49 14.18
C PHE A 124 3.90 -3.16 13.46
N CYS A 125 5.14 -2.68 13.63
CA CYS A 125 5.63 -1.40 13.17
C CYS A 125 6.23 -1.51 11.76
N LEU A 126 5.74 -0.69 10.82
CA LEU A 126 6.22 -0.65 9.43
C LEU A 126 7.15 0.54 9.13
N GLN A 127 7.50 1.34 10.14
CA GLN A 127 8.27 2.57 9.98
C GLN A 127 9.76 2.30 9.78
N GLN A 128 10.38 3.07 8.89
CA GLN A 128 11.83 3.22 8.83
C GLN A 128 12.30 4.24 9.87
N ASP A 129 13.59 4.21 10.20
CA ASP A 129 14.19 5.16 11.14
C ASP A 129 13.98 6.62 10.70
N SER A 130 14.05 6.92 9.40
CA SER A 130 13.78 8.26 8.87
C SER A 130 12.36 8.77 9.18
N ASP A 131 11.38 7.87 9.26
CA ASP A 131 10.01 8.25 9.60
C ASP A 131 9.90 8.68 11.07
N LEU A 132 10.61 7.95 11.93
CA LEU A 132 10.63 8.15 13.38
C LEU A 132 11.43 9.41 13.73
N GLU A 133 12.59 9.60 13.10
CA GLU A 133 13.43 10.79 13.24
C GLU A 133 12.67 12.06 12.84
N TYR A 134 11.88 12.04 11.76
CA TYR A 134 11.10 13.20 11.32
C TYR A 134 10.16 13.73 12.42
N PHE A 135 9.50 12.83 13.16
CA PHE A 135 8.61 13.17 14.26
C PHE A 135 9.26 13.12 15.65
N GLY A 136 10.56 12.82 15.75
CA GLY A 136 11.27 12.75 17.04
C GLY A 136 10.83 11.58 17.93
N VAL A 137 10.34 10.48 17.35
CA VAL A 137 9.89 9.29 18.10
C VAL A 137 11.08 8.40 18.44
N ASP A 138 11.33 8.18 19.73
CA ASP A 138 12.34 7.22 20.19
C ASP A 138 11.79 5.79 20.22
N ILE A 139 11.95 5.10 19.08
CA ILE A 139 11.50 3.72 18.92
C ILE A 139 12.22 2.74 19.85
N ASN A 140 13.46 3.02 20.24
CA ASN A 140 14.23 2.12 21.10
C ASN A 140 13.64 2.14 22.50
N THR A 141 13.33 3.31 23.03
CA THR A 141 12.67 3.45 24.33
C THR A 141 11.30 2.76 24.35
N ILE A 142 10.50 2.87 23.27
CA ILE A 142 9.22 2.15 23.15
C ILE A 142 9.42 0.63 23.12
N ARG A 143 10.40 0.13 22.35
CA ARG A 143 10.70 -1.31 22.24
C ARG A 143 11.19 -1.88 23.56
N GLU A 144 12.12 -1.21 24.23
CA GLU A 144 12.63 -1.65 25.53
C GLU A 144 11.53 -1.65 26.59
N TYR A 145 10.63 -0.65 26.57
CA TYR A 145 9.48 -0.66 27.47
C TYR A 145 8.53 -1.84 27.19
N ALA A 146 8.22 -2.13 25.92
CA ALA A 146 7.40 -3.27 25.54
C ALA A 146 8.00 -4.61 26.00
N LYS A 147 9.33 -4.77 25.95
CA LYS A 147 10.05 -5.97 26.41
C LYS A 147 9.94 -6.22 27.92
N THR A 148 9.56 -5.21 28.70
CA THR A 148 9.32 -5.40 30.15
C THR A 148 8.08 -6.24 30.45
N PHE A 149 7.22 -6.47 29.46
CA PHE A 149 6.00 -7.25 29.57
C PHE A 149 6.08 -8.57 28.79
N ASN A 150 5.40 -9.59 29.28
CA ASN A 150 5.38 -10.93 28.67
C ASN A 150 4.13 -11.20 27.82
N ASP A 151 3.20 -10.25 27.77
CA ASP A 151 1.89 -10.37 27.11
C ASP A 151 1.77 -9.53 25.83
N ILE A 152 2.81 -8.76 25.47
CA ILE A 152 2.88 -7.98 24.24
C ILE A 152 4.27 -8.08 23.60
N GLN A 153 4.30 -8.13 22.27
CA GLN A 153 5.53 -8.14 21.48
C GLN A 153 5.54 -6.96 20.52
N HIS A 154 6.64 -6.22 20.47
CA HIS A 154 6.88 -5.20 19.46
C HIS A 154 7.79 -5.75 18.35
N LEU A 155 7.31 -5.72 17.12
CA LEU A 155 8.02 -6.15 15.91
C LEU A 155 8.18 -4.99 14.93
N ARG A 156 9.29 -4.98 14.20
CA ARG A 156 9.53 -4.04 13.11
C ARG A 156 9.69 -4.83 11.81
N ALA A 157 8.95 -4.44 10.79
CA ALA A 157 9.03 -4.99 9.44
C ALA A 157 8.90 -3.82 8.46
N GLU A 158 10.04 -3.19 8.17
CA GLU A 158 10.06 -1.87 7.56
C GLU A 158 9.62 -1.86 6.09
N ILE A 159 8.89 -0.80 5.74
CA ILE A 159 8.47 -0.45 4.38
C ILE A 159 8.66 1.05 4.21
N ARG A 160 9.33 1.48 3.14
CA ARG A 160 9.58 2.89 2.84
C ARG A 160 8.30 3.68 2.62
N ASP A 161 8.23 4.88 3.19
CA ASP A 161 7.06 5.73 3.01
C ASP A 161 6.97 6.33 1.60
N PHE A 162 5.74 6.63 1.19
CA PHE A 162 5.44 7.20 -0.14
C PHE A 162 6.05 6.43 -1.31
N ASP A 163 6.15 5.11 -1.18
CA ASP A 163 6.71 4.22 -2.19
C ASP A 163 5.84 2.97 -2.38
N SER A 164 5.04 2.98 -3.45
CA SER A 164 4.20 1.83 -3.81
C SER A 164 5.02 0.65 -4.35
N PHE A 165 6.21 0.90 -4.90
CA PHE A 165 7.08 -0.14 -5.40
C PHE A 165 7.73 -0.90 -4.24
N ASP A 166 8.31 -0.18 -3.27
CA ASP A 166 8.85 -0.81 -2.06
C ASP A 166 7.76 -1.55 -1.29
N LEU A 167 6.57 -0.97 -1.14
CA LEU A 167 5.41 -1.65 -0.57
C LEU A 167 5.12 -2.98 -1.29
N ARG A 168 5.02 -2.99 -2.62
CA ARG A 168 4.80 -4.21 -3.42
C ARG A 168 5.90 -5.24 -3.16
N MET A 169 7.17 -4.83 -3.19
CA MET A 169 8.32 -5.74 -3.04
C MET A 169 8.44 -6.29 -1.60
N ARG A 170 8.09 -5.51 -0.59
CA ARG A 170 8.22 -5.87 0.83
C ARG A 170 7.03 -6.68 1.37
N LEU A 171 5.83 -6.48 0.81
CA LEU A 171 4.60 -7.16 1.26
C LEU A 171 4.79 -8.67 1.51
N PRO A 172 5.40 -9.48 0.61
CA PRO A 172 5.54 -10.92 0.84
C PRO A 172 6.31 -11.25 2.13
N ALA A 173 7.46 -10.60 2.37
CA ALA A 173 8.28 -10.85 3.56
C ALA A 173 7.61 -10.32 4.84
N VAL A 174 7.06 -9.09 4.77
CA VAL A 174 6.35 -8.44 5.88
C VAL A 174 5.15 -9.26 6.33
N LEU A 175 4.38 -9.81 5.39
CA LEU A 175 3.23 -10.66 5.70
C LEU A 175 3.66 -12.02 6.26
N GLY A 176 4.84 -12.53 5.89
CA GLY A 176 5.41 -13.74 6.47
C GLY A 176 5.72 -13.56 7.96
N GLU A 177 6.33 -12.45 8.33
CA GLU A 177 6.57 -12.10 9.74
C GLU A 177 5.27 -11.87 10.50
N LEU A 178 4.35 -11.09 9.94
CA LEU A 178 3.04 -10.84 10.55
C LEU A 178 2.28 -12.16 10.79
N TYR A 179 2.22 -13.03 9.78
CA TYR A 179 1.53 -14.31 9.86
C TYR A 179 2.03 -15.16 11.03
N LYS A 180 3.35 -15.28 11.19
CA LYS A 180 3.96 -16.04 12.28
C LYS A 180 3.71 -15.39 13.64
N ALA A 181 3.85 -14.07 13.72
CA ALA A 181 3.61 -13.32 14.96
C ALA A 181 2.16 -13.47 15.43
N VAL A 182 1.19 -13.34 14.51
CA VAL A 182 -0.24 -13.50 14.82
C VAL A 182 -0.54 -14.93 15.27
N ASN A 183 0.00 -15.94 14.57
CA ASN A 183 -0.21 -17.35 14.93
C ASN A 183 0.44 -17.74 16.27
N SER A 184 1.58 -17.13 16.61
CA SER A 184 2.28 -17.36 17.88
C SER A 184 1.59 -16.66 19.06
N ASN A 185 1.24 -15.38 18.90
CA ASN A 185 0.83 -14.54 20.02
C ASN A 185 -0.69 -14.58 20.25
N GLY A 186 -1.47 -14.75 19.17
CA GLY A 186 -2.91 -14.58 19.17
C GLY A 186 -3.34 -13.18 19.62
N GLY A 187 -4.54 -13.06 20.18
CA GLY A 187 -5.06 -11.79 20.70
C GLY A 187 -5.27 -10.73 19.61
N VAL A 188 -5.19 -9.45 19.99
CA VAL A 188 -5.37 -8.34 19.05
C VAL A 188 -4.02 -7.94 18.46
N THR A 189 -3.98 -7.72 17.16
CA THR A 189 -2.79 -7.24 16.44
C THR A 189 -2.96 -5.79 16.03
N TYR A 190 -1.98 -4.96 16.38
CA TYR A 190 -1.91 -3.54 16.06
C TYR A 190 -0.90 -3.31 14.94
N ILE A 191 -1.39 -3.07 13.72
CA ILE A 191 -0.53 -2.79 12.56
C ILE A 191 -0.47 -1.28 12.37
N HIS A 192 0.74 -0.72 12.35
CA HIS A 192 0.92 0.72 12.17
C HIS A 192 2.08 1.10 11.26
N CYS A 193 1.96 2.29 10.70
CA CYS A 193 3.07 3.02 10.07
C CYS A 193 3.14 4.40 10.75
N THR A 194 3.50 5.46 10.04
CA THR A 194 3.47 6.82 10.59
C THR A 194 2.04 7.29 10.87
N ALA A 195 1.22 7.43 9.82
CA ALA A 195 -0.15 7.93 9.95
C ALA A 195 -1.23 6.83 10.03
N GLY A 196 -0.89 5.58 9.68
CA GLY A 196 -1.88 4.52 9.52
C GLY A 196 -2.79 4.71 8.31
N LEU A 197 -2.29 5.35 7.24
CA LEU A 197 -3.10 5.78 6.09
C LEU A 197 -2.64 5.19 4.75
N GLY A 198 -1.43 4.62 4.67
CA GLY A 198 -0.89 3.97 3.46
C GLY A 198 -0.42 2.54 3.73
N ARG A 199 0.81 2.41 4.24
CA ARG A 199 1.50 1.13 4.48
C ARG A 199 0.72 0.19 5.41
N ALA A 200 0.30 0.65 6.59
CA ALA A 200 -0.42 -0.19 7.54
C ALA A 200 -1.80 -0.68 7.03
N PRO A 201 -2.66 0.18 6.46
CA PRO A 201 -3.86 -0.25 5.76
C PRO A 201 -3.58 -1.29 4.65
N ALA A 202 -2.50 -1.11 3.88
CA ALA A 202 -2.13 -2.04 2.82
C ALA A 202 -1.74 -3.43 3.36
N VAL A 203 -0.91 -3.48 4.41
CA VAL A 203 -0.51 -4.72 5.08
C VAL A 203 -1.70 -5.42 5.72
N ALA A 204 -2.59 -4.69 6.40
CA ALA A 204 -3.81 -5.24 6.98
C ALA A 204 -4.76 -5.80 5.91
N LEU A 205 -4.93 -5.07 4.81
CA LEU A 205 -5.76 -5.49 3.67
C LEU A 205 -5.19 -6.76 3.01
N ALA A 206 -3.87 -6.80 2.77
CA ALA A 206 -3.18 -7.98 2.26
C ALA A 206 -3.33 -9.18 3.20
N TYR A 207 -3.23 -8.97 4.53
CA TYR A 207 -3.43 -10.04 5.51
C TYR A 207 -4.86 -10.60 5.47
N MET A 208 -5.87 -9.74 5.41
CA MET A 208 -7.26 -10.15 5.27
C MET A 208 -7.48 -10.96 3.98
N PHE A 209 -6.89 -10.50 2.88
CA PHE A 209 -7.01 -11.13 1.56
C PHE A 209 -6.28 -12.47 1.48
N TRP A 210 -5.01 -12.53 1.88
CA TRP A 210 -4.16 -13.71 1.73
C TRP A 210 -4.41 -14.77 2.80
N VAL A 211 -4.61 -14.34 4.06
CA VAL A 211 -4.61 -15.24 5.21
C VAL A 211 -6.02 -15.49 5.75
N GLN A 212 -6.83 -14.44 5.92
CA GLN A 212 -8.15 -14.56 6.56
C GLN A 212 -9.29 -14.95 5.61
N GLY A 213 -9.00 -15.20 4.33
CA GLY A 213 -9.96 -15.78 3.40
C GLY A 213 -10.92 -14.79 2.74
N TYR A 214 -10.72 -13.49 2.92
CA TYR A 214 -11.56 -12.48 2.26
C TYR A 214 -11.29 -12.43 0.75
N LYS A 215 -12.28 -11.95 -0.02
CA LYS A 215 -12.02 -11.34 -1.32
C LYS A 215 -11.40 -9.95 -1.13
N LEU A 216 -10.59 -9.49 -2.08
CA LEU A 216 -9.87 -8.22 -1.91
C LEU A 216 -10.84 -7.03 -1.74
N ASN A 217 -11.89 -6.96 -2.55
CA ASN A 217 -12.85 -5.85 -2.49
C ASN A 217 -13.75 -5.89 -1.24
N ASP A 218 -14.12 -7.08 -0.77
CA ASP A 218 -14.87 -7.23 0.49
C ASP A 218 -14.02 -6.75 1.68
N ALA A 219 -12.74 -7.13 1.70
CA ALA A 219 -11.80 -6.66 2.72
C ALA A 219 -11.57 -5.14 2.63
N LEU A 220 -11.45 -4.60 1.42
CA LEU A 220 -11.32 -3.15 1.20
C LEU A 220 -12.55 -2.40 1.72
N GLY A 221 -13.74 -2.87 1.38
CA GLY A 221 -15.00 -2.29 1.83
C GLY A 221 -15.10 -2.27 3.36
N LEU A 222 -14.72 -3.36 4.02
CA LEU A 222 -14.67 -3.42 5.48
C LEU A 222 -13.65 -2.42 6.05
N LEU A 223 -12.41 -2.41 5.53
CA LEU A 223 -11.36 -1.49 5.95
C LEU A 223 -11.80 -0.03 5.85
N LEU A 224 -12.29 0.38 4.68
CA LEU A 224 -12.71 1.77 4.41
C LEU A 224 -13.97 2.17 5.19
N SER A 225 -14.83 1.21 5.58
CA SER A 225 -15.97 1.47 6.48
C SER A 225 -15.55 1.81 7.91
N LYS A 226 -14.31 1.48 8.30
CA LYS A 226 -13.78 1.67 9.66
C LYS A 226 -12.72 2.76 9.74
N ARG A 227 -11.94 2.95 8.67
CA ARG A 227 -10.86 3.93 8.62
C ARG A 227 -10.71 4.50 7.22
N SER A 228 -10.86 5.81 7.09
CA SER A 228 -10.52 6.53 5.86
C SER A 228 -9.02 6.45 5.63
N CYS A 229 -8.60 5.83 4.53
CA CYS A 229 -7.20 5.58 4.21
C CYS A 229 -7.03 5.25 2.71
N PHE A 230 -5.78 5.02 2.27
CA PHE A 230 -5.44 4.70 0.90
C PHE A 230 -4.45 3.51 0.84
N PRO A 231 -4.94 2.26 0.86
CA PRO A 231 -4.12 1.04 1.03
C PRO A 231 -3.37 0.58 -0.24
N LYS A 232 -3.24 1.44 -1.27
CA LYS A 232 -2.48 1.15 -2.51
C LYS A 232 -2.79 -0.21 -3.13
N LEU A 233 -4.04 -0.41 -3.57
CA LEU A 233 -4.53 -1.69 -4.09
C LEU A 233 -3.63 -2.33 -5.15
N ASP A 234 -3.09 -1.55 -6.08
CA ASP A 234 -2.24 -2.08 -7.15
C ASP A 234 -0.96 -2.74 -6.64
N ALA A 235 -0.41 -2.26 -5.52
CA ALA A 235 0.73 -2.89 -4.87
C ALA A 235 0.37 -4.27 -4.30
N ILE A 236 -0.81 -4.40 -3.68
CA ILE A 236 -1.31 -5.68 -3.14
C ILE A 236 -1.59 -6.67 -4.27
N LYS A 237 -2.29 -6.23 -5.32
CA LYS A 237 -2.60 -7.06 -6.49
C LYS A 237 -1.33 -7.57 -7.16
N SER A 238 -0.38 -6.66 -7.41
CA SER A 238 0.89 -7.00 -8.05
C SER A 238 1.75 -7.91 -7.17
N ALA A 239 1.82 -7.69 -5.85
CA ALA A 239 2.53 -8.58 -4.93
C ALA A 239 1.90 -9.99 -4.88
N THR A 240 0.57 -10.06 -4.97
CA THR A 240 -0.16 -11.34 -5.04
C THR A 240 0.23 -12.11 -6.30
N ALA A 241 0.24 -11.42 -7.45
CA ALA A 241 0.64 -12.00 -8.73
C ALA A 241 2.12 -12.37 -8.77
N ASP A 242 2.99 -11.57 -8.13
CA ASP A 242 4.42 -11.86 -7.99
C ASP A 242 4.68 -13.17 -7.22
N ILE A 243 3.94 -13.44 -6.13
CA ILE A 243 4.08 -14.71 -5.38
C ILE A 243 3.66 -15.89 -6.26
N LEU A 244 2.54 -15.77 -6.99
CA LEU A 244 1.94 -16.89 -7.71
C LEU A 244 2.57 -17.17 -9.07
N THR A 245 3.15 -16.15 -9.70
CA THR A 245 3.76 -16.26 -11.02
C THR A 245 5.27 -16.12 -10.96
N GLY A 246 5.85 -15.41 -9.99
CA GLY A 246 7.25 -14.99 -10.01
C GLY A 246 7.43 -13.69 -10.80
N GLN A 247 8.60 -13.05 -10.70
CA GLN A 247 8.86 -11.76 -11.33
C GLN A 247 9.72 -11.89 -12.59
N ILE A 248 9.30 -11.25 -13.68
CA ILE A 248 10.09 -11.08 -14.90
C ILE A 248 10.26 -9.58 -15.12
N LYS A 249 11.52 -9.12 -15.18
CA LYS A 249 11.84 -7.72 -15.45
C LYS A 249 11.99 -7.48 -16.96
N LYS A 250 11.57 -6.30 -17.40
CA LYS A 250 11.71 -5.84 -18.78
C LYS A 250 12.43 -4.49 -18.84
N PRO A 251 13.25 -4.25 -19.87
CA PRO A 251 13.83 -2.94 -20.12
C PRO A 251 12.74 -1.92 -20.44
N VAL A 252 12.83 -0.78 -19.78
CA VAL A 252 11.97 0.39 -19.97
C VAL A 252 12.89 1.59 -20.19
N THR A 253 12.59 2.38 -21.23
CA THR A 253 13.26 3.65 -21.49
C THR A 253 12.25 4.78 -21.37
N LEU A 254 12.52 5.71 -20.44
CA LEU A 254 11.79 6.97 -20.28
C LEU A 254 12.62 8.07 -20.93
N SER A 255 11.98 9.04 -21.59
CA SER A 255 12.70 10.07 -22.33
C SER A 255 12.05 11.45 -22.25
N TRP A 256 12.90 12.47 -22.12
CA TRP A 256 12.47 13.86 -22.17
C TRP A 256 13.11 14.57 -23.37
N GLY A 257 12.26 15.01 -24.31
CA GLY A 257 12.68 15.49 -25.63
C GLY A 257 13.14 16.95 -25.71
N HIS A 258 12.93 17.75 -24.66
CA HIS A 258 13.27 19.18 -24.72
C HIS A 258 14.73 19.44 -24.31
N SER A 259 15.51 20.01 -25.22
CA SER A 259 16.94 20.29 -25.05
C SER A 259 17.27 21.59 -24.28
N ASN A 260 16.28 22.47 -24.09
CA ASN A 260 16.46 23.74 -23.37
C ASN A 260 16.28 23.56 -21.84
N CYS A 261 16.92 22.55 -21.27
CA CYS A 261 16.96 22.37 -19.81
C CYS A 261 18.34 21.90 -19.38
N SER A 262 18.72 22.22 -18.14
CA SER A 262 20.05 21.91 -17.59
C SER A 262 20.04 20.59 -16.83
N THR A 263 18.90 20.23 -16.25
CA THR A 263 18.71 19.04 -15.43
C THR A 263 17.34 18.44 -15.67
N VAL A 264 17.29 17.11 -15.76
CA VAL A 264 16.05 16.34 -15.80
C VAL A 264 16.20 15.16 -14.85
N GLU A 265 15.28 15.07 -13.90
CA GLU A 265 15.20 13.96 -12.94
C GLU A 265 13.80 13.34 -12.99
N ILE A 266 13.66 12.14 -12.42
CA ILE A 266 12.38 11.46 -12.20
C ILE A 266 12.22 11.15 -10.72
N SER A 267 10.98 11.23 -10.23
CA SER A 267 10.54 10.70 -8.93
C SER A 267 9.30 9.81 -9.10
N GLY A 268 9.02 8.96 -8.11
CA GLY A 268 8.03 7.88 -8.22
C GLY A 268 8.65 6.60 -8.79
N LEU A 269 8.04 6.03 -9.83
CA LEU A 269 8.52 4.85 -10.54
C LEU A 269 8.84 3.67 -9.58
N ASP A 270 10.07 3.15 -9.61
CA ASP A 270 10.57 2.08 -8.74
C ASP A 270 11.47 2.60 -7.60
N ILE A 271 11.43 3.91 -7.35
CA ILE A 271 12.21 4.57 -6.30
C ILE A 271 11.34 5.36 -5.31
N GLY A 272 10.02 5.40 -5.48
CA GLY A 272 9.13 6.18 -4.62
C GLY A 272 9.22 7.70 -4.80
N TRP A 273 8.28 8.41 -4.18
CA TRP A 273 8.12 9.87 -4.35
C TRP A 273 9.10 10.71 -3.52
N GLY A 274 9.74 10.10 -2.52
CA GLY A 274 10.75 10.77 -1.70
C GLY A 274 12.16 10.76 -2.30
N GLN A 275 12.37 10.10 -3.44
CA GLN A 275 13.68 9.98 -4.09
C GLN A 275 13.65 10.53 -5.51
N ARG A 276 14.84 10.85 -6.04
CA ARG A 276 15.04 11.39 -7.38
C ARG A 276 16.15 10.65 -8.08
N ILE A 277 15.98 10.41 -9.38
CA ILE A 277 17.00 9.83 -10.23
C ILE A 277 17.25 10.75 -11.44
N PRO A 278 18.50 11.19 -11.67
CA PRO A 278 18.82 12.02 -12.83
C PRO A 278 18.76 11.20 -14.12
N LEU A 279 18.30 11.84 -15.21
CA LEU A 279 18.40 11.32 -16.56
C LEU A 279 19.76 11.62 -17.17
N ASN A 280 20.17 10.83 -18.15
CA ASN A 280 21.37 11.08 -18.94
C ASN A 280 21.02 11.85 -20.21
N PHE A 281 21.77 12.91 -20.53
CA PHE A 281 21.59 13.63 -21.79
C PHE A 281 22.32 12.91 -22.94
N ASP A 282 21.62 12.71 -24.06
CA ASP A 282 22.23 12.25 -25.32
C ASP A 282 22.37 13.45 -26.29
N PRO A 283 23.60 13.98 -26.49
CA PRO A 283 23.82 15.11 -27.40
C PRO A 283 23.49 14.80 -28.86
N LYS A 284 23.52 13.53 -29.28
CA LYS A 284 23.22 13.15 -30.67
C LYS A 284 21.73 13.19 -30.96
N ARG A 285 20.91 12.84 -29.96
CA ARG A 285 19.44 12.85 -30.06
C ARG A 285 18.83 14.16 -29.58
N GLY A 286 19.59 14.95 -28.81
CA GLY A 286 19.10 16.19 -28.20
C GLY A 286 18.07 15.93 -27.09
N SER A 287 18.13 14.76 -26.44
CA SER A 287 17.10 14.29 -25.50
C SER A 287 17.72 13.64 -24.28
N TRP A 288 16.99 13.67 -23.17
CA TRP A 288 17.35 12.98 -21.94
C TRP A 288 16.73 11.59 -21.89
N PHE A 289 17.39 10.63 -21.26
CA PHE A 289 16.90 9.26 -21.13
C PHE A 289 17.22 8.63 -19.77
N LEU A 290 16.32 7.75 -19.32
CA LEU A 290 16.51 6.84 -18.20
C LEU A 290 16.15 5.42 -18.63
N ASN A 291 17.08 4.48 -18.45
CA ASN A 291 16.82 3.06 -18.65
C ASN A 291 16.62 2.37 -17.30
N ARG A 292 15.55 1.58 -17.17
CA ARG A 292 15.22 0.79 -15.98
C ARG A 292 14.84 -0.63 -16.37
N GLU A 293 14.98 -1.55 -15.42
CA GLU A 293 14.50 -2.93 -15.53
C GLU A 293 13.35 -3.12 -14.54
N LEU A 294 12.13 -3.13 -15.04
CA LEU A 294 10.91 -3.11 -14.21
C LEU A 294 10.13 -4.42 -14.37
N PRO A 295 9.58 -5.00 -13.28
CA PRO A 295 8.66 -6.11 -13.41
C PRO A 295 7.34 -5.69 -14.07
N GLU A 296 6.53 -6.66 -14.47
CA GLU A 296 5.15 -6.40 -14.93
C GLU A 296 4.38 -5.56 -13.90
N GLY A 297 3.62 -4.56 -14.33
CA GLY A 297 2.88 -3.67 -13.42
C GLY A 297 2.63 -2.25 -13.95
N HIS A 298 2.01 -1.45 -13.09
CA HIS A 298 1.72 -0.03 -13.30
C HIS A 298 2.64 0.81 -12.42
N TYR A 299 3.36 1.76 -13.02
CA TYR A 299 4.29 2.64 -12.32
C TYR A 299 4.00 4.10 -12.65
N GLU A 300 3.52 4.84 -11.65
CA GLU A 300 3.37 6.29 -11.75
C GLU A 300 4.69 6.99 -11.45
N TYR A 301 4.97 8.07 -12.16
CA TYR A 301 6.18 8.87 -11.99
C TYR A 301 5.94 10.31 -12.46
N LYS A 302 6.89 11.19 -12.15
CA LYS A 302 6.85 12.57 -12.63
C LYS A 302 8.26 13.10 -12.83
N TYR A 303 8.43 13.98 -13.82
CA TYR A 303 9.72 14.62 -14.08
C TYR A 303 9.93 15.81 -13.16
N ILE A 304 11.19 16.11 -12.90
CA ILE A 304 11.64 17.35 -12.29
C ILE A 304 12.64 17.98 -13.26
N VAL A 305 12.21 19.04 -13.95
CA VAL A 305 13.00 19.71 -15.00
C VAL A 305 13.45 21.04 -14.45
N ASP A 306 14.76 21.25 -14.32
CA ASP A 306 15.34 22.46 -13.70
C ASP A 306 14.68 22.81 -12.34
N GLY A 307 14.46 21.76 -11.53
CA GLY A 307 13.85 21.86 -10.21
C GLY A 307 12.32 21.96 -10.19
N GLN A 308 11.65 21.97 -11.34
CA GLN A 308 10.18 22.10 -11.44
C GLN A 308 9.51 20.76 -11.76
N TRP A 309 8.56 20.36 -10.91
CA TRP A 309 7.73 19.17 -11.14
C TRP A 309 6.88 19.33 -12.40
N THR A 310 7.09 18.45 -13.38
CA THR A 310 6.54 18.57 -14.72
C THR A 310 6.04 17.21 -15.21
N CYS A 311 4.86 17.19 -15.82
CA CYS A 311 4.40 16.01 -16.57
C CYS A 311 4.79 16.14 -18.04
N ASN A 312 5.23 15.05 -18.63
CA ASN A 312 5.38 14.95 -20.08
C ASN A 312 4.01 14.67 -20.71
N ASN A 313 3.46 15.63 -21.45
CA ASN A 313 2.15 15.48 -22.09
C ASN A 313 2.17 14.56 -23.32
N ASP A 314 3.36 14.19 -23.81
CA ASP A 314 3.52 13.23 -24.91
C ASP A 314 3.57 11.77 -24.41
N GLU A 315 3.67 11.56 -23.09
CA GLU A 315 3.65 10.26 -22.44
C GLU A 315 2.28 10.00 -21.77
N LEU A 316 2.03 8.75 -21.37
CA LEU A 316 0.78 8.41 -20.68
C LEU A 316 0.69 9.16 -19.35
N VAL A 317 -0.50 9.70 -19.07
CA VAL A 317 -0.80 10.47 -17.85
C VAL A 317 -2.02 9.92 -17.14
N THR A 318 -1.99 9.94 -15.80
CA THR A 318 -3.10 9.51 -14.96
C THR A 318 -4.29 10.46 -15.10
N SER A 319 -5.47 9.98 -14.71
CA SER A 319 -6.60 10.90 -14.50
C SER A 319 -6.29 11.83 -13.31
N PRO A 320 -6.69 13.11 -13.37
CA PRO A 320 -6.47 14.03 -12.26
C PRO A 320 -7.09 13.49 -10.97
N ASN A 321 -6.36 13.60 -9.87
CA ASN A 321 -6.90 13.32 -8.54
C ASN A 321 -7.86 14.44 -8.10
N LYS A 322 -8.39 14.36 -6.87
CA LYS A 322 -9.36 15.34 -6.33
C LYS A 322 -8.83 16.79 -6.30
N ASP A 323 -7.52 16.97 -6.24
CA ASP A 323 -6.84 18.26 -6.19
C ASP A 323 -6.24 18.66 -7.56
N GLY A 324 -6.54 17.89 -8.61
CA GLY A 324 -6.07 18.15 -9.96
C GLY A 324 -4.65 17.67 -10.25
N HIS A 325 -3.99 16.98 -9.31
CA HIS A 325 -2.67 16.43 -9.56
C HIS A 325 -2.74 15.26 -10.55
N VAL A 326 -1.83 15.32 -11.51
CA VAL A 326 -1.62 14.32 -12.55
C VAL A 326 -0.17 13.86 -12.49
N ASN A 327 0.05 12.58 -12.77
CA ASN A 327 1.36 11.95 -12.91
C ASN A 327 1.49 11.33 -14.29
N ASN A 328 2.72 11.20 -14.78
CA ASN A 328 2.97 10.25 -15.86
C ASN A 328 2.85 8.82 -15.32
N TYR A 329 2.62 7.86 -16.20
CA TYR A 329 2.73 6.46 -15.82
C TYR A 329 3.24 5.58 -16.96
N ILE A 330 3.75 4.41 -16.61
CA ILE A 330 4.07 3.35 -17.56
C ILE A 330 3.44 2.03 -17.12
N LYS A 331 2.93 1.29 -18.09
CA LYS A 331 2.45 -0.09 -17.91
C LYS A 331 3.45 -1.04 -18.55
N VAL A 332 4.07 -1.86 -17.73
CA VAL A 332 4.93 -2.96 -18.18
C VAL A 332 4.05 -4.20 -18.24
N LEU A 333 3.96 -4.83 -19.41
CA LEU A 333 3.10 -6.00 -19.67
C LEU A 333 3.95 -7.20 -20.09
N ASP A 334 3.54 -8.42 -19.72
CA ASP A 334 4.15 -9.65 -20.25
C ASP A 334 3.70 -9.96 -21.70
N ASP A 335 4.22 -11.02 -22.32
CA ASP A 335 3.65 -11.57 -23.57
C ASP A 335 2.19 -12.00 -23.32
N PRO A 336 1.19 -11.42 -24.02
CA PRO A 336 -0.23 -11.74 -23.80
C PRO A 336 -0.58 -13.21 -24.06
N ASN A 337 0.27 -13.96 -24.78
CA ASN A 337 0.08 -15.39 -25.04
C ASN A 337 0.70 -16.29 -23.94
N SER A 338 1.38 -15.70 -22.96
CA SER A 338 1.93 -16.41 -21.82
C SER A 338 0.81 -16.91 -20.91
N ILE A 339 0.94 -18.14 -20.40
CA ILE A 339 0.04 -18.70 -19.37
C ILE A 339 0.01 -17.76 -18.14
N ARG A 340 1.12 -17.07 -17.86
CA ARG A 340 1.26 -16.10 -16.77
C ARG A 340 0.35 -14.90 -16.95
N SER A 341 0.17 -14.42 -18.18
CA SER A 341 -0.62 -13.21 -18.48
C SER A 341 -2.05 -13.36 -18.01
N SER A 342 -2.70 -14.50 -18.30
CA SER A 342 -4.09 -14.76 -17.88
C SER A 342 -4.28 -14.73 -16.36
N LEU A 343 -3.27 -15.22 -15.61
CA LEU A 343 -3.29 -15.22 -14.16
C LEU A 343 -3.04 -13.81 -13.62
N TRP A 344 -2.08 -13.10 -14.22
CA TRP A 344 -1.79 -11.70 -13.92
C TRP A 344 -3.03 -10.82 -14.11
N ASP A 345 -3.66 -10.87 -15.29
CA ASP A 345 -4.85 -10.10 -15.65
C ASP A 345 -6.00 -10.33 -14.67
N ARG A 346 -6.24 -11.58 -14.25
CA ARG A 346 -7.27 -11.89 -13.25
C ARG A 346 -6.93 -11.29 -11.88
N LEU A 347 -5.67 -11.39 -11.44
CA LEU A 347 -5.26 -10.92 -10.11
C LEU A 347 -5.12 -9.40 -10.04
N THR A 348 -4.83 -8.73 -11.16
CA THR A 348 -4.74 -7.27 -11.25
C THR A 348 -6.03 -6.59 -11.71
N GLY A 349 -7.05 -7.37 -12.09
CA GLY A 349 -8.37 -6.88 -12.48
C GLY A 349 -9.17 -6.25 -11.34
N ASP A 350 -10.44 -5.91 -11.60
CA ASP A 350 -11.25 -5.10 -10.68
C ASP A 350 -11.65 -5.82 -9.38
N ASP A 351 -11.98 -7.12 -9.45
CA ASP A 351 -12.43 -7.93 -8.31
C ASP A 351 -11.64 -9.25 -8.22
N PRO A 352 -10.35 -9.18 -7.84
CA PRO A 352 -9.53 -10.38 -7.77
C PRO A 352 -9.94 -11.24 -6.56
N ASP A 353 -10.11 -12.53 -6.83
CA ASP A 353 -10.28 -13.56 -5.82
C ASP A 353 -9.27 -14.69 -6.02
N LEU A 354 -8.87 -15.28 -4.90
CA LEU A 354 -7.91 -16.38 -4.84
C LEU A 354 -8.66 -17.70 -4.70
N THR A 355 -8.32 -18.63 -5.59
CA THR A 355 -8.75 -20.02 -5.48
C THR A 355 -8.16 -20.68 -4.22
N LYS A 356 -8.70 -21.83 -3.82
CA LYS A 356 -8.20 -22.58 -2.67
C LYS A 356 -6.71 -22.95 -2.82
N ASP A 357 -6.31 -23.38 -4.01
CA ASP A 357 -4.93 -23.78 -4.30
C ASP A 357 -3.97 -22.59 -4.26
N GLU A 358 -4.40 -21.42 -4.76
CA GLU A 358 -3.60 -20.20 -4.69
C GLU A 358 -3.42 -19.71 -3.26
N ARG A 359 -4.48 -19.77 -2.44
CA ARG A 359 -4.39 -19.46 -1.01
C ARG A 359 -3.44 -20.40 -0.29
N LEU A 360 -3.45 -21.69 -0.63
CA LEU A 360 -2.52 -22.67 -0.08
C LEU A 360 -1.07 -22.33 -0.43
N ARG A 361 -0.78 -22.05 -1.71
CA ARG A 361 0.57 -21.66 -2.15
C ARG A 361 1.07 -20.38 -1.49
N ILE A 362 0.20 -19.38 -1.35
CA ILE A 362 0.55 -18.15 -0.62
C ILE A 362 0.87 -18.47 0.84
N ARG A 363 0.05 -19.31 1.51
CA ARG A 363 0.32 -19.71 2.89
C ARG A 363 1.66 -20.44 3.05
N GLU A 364 1.94 -21.41 2.18
CA GLU A 364 3.22 -22.12 2.15
C GLU A 364 4.40 -21.15 1.94
N PHE A 365 4.23 -20.15 1.08
CA PHE A 365 5.22 -19.09 0.89
C PHE A 365 5.45 -18.27 2.17
N LEU A 366 4.38 -17.83 2.85
CA LEU A 366 4.49 -17.05 4.09
C LEU A 366 5.15 -17.84 5.23
N GLU A 367 4.87 -19.15 5.31
CA GLU A 367 5.50 -20.07 6.27
C GLU A 367 7.00 -20.25 6.00
N ALA A 368 7.40 -20.29 4.72
CA ALA A 368 8.78 -20.47 4.30
C ALA A 368 9.64 -19.19 4.35
N CYS A 369 9.05 -18.00 4.49
CA CYS A 369 9.82 -16.76 4.63
C CYS A 369 10.79 -16.87 5.82
N PRO A 370 12.00 -16.30 5.78
CA PRO A 370 12.84 -16.19 6.98
C PRO A 370 12.20 -15.23 8.01
N ASN A 371 12.62 -15.32 9.28
CA ASN A 371 12.31 -14.28 10.27
C ASN A 371 13.49 -13.30 10.27
N ASP A 372 13.31 -12.07 9.78
CA ASP A 372 14.39 -11.08 9.85
C ASP A 372 14.48 -10.44 11.26
N SER A 373 13.49 -10.69 12.13
CA SER A 373 13.29 -10.04 13.43
C SER A 373 14.21 -10.50 14.59
N GLN A 374 15.43 -10.98 14.30
CA GLN A 374 16.47 -11.30 15.31
C GLN A 374 17.67 -10.34 15.33
N GLN A 375 17.57 -9.15 14.71
CA GLN A 375 18.59 -8.09 14.88
C GLN A 375 18.09 -6.93 15.75
#